data_AF-A0A3N6M6D6-F1
#
_entry.id   AF-A0A3N6M6D6-F1
#
_cell.length_a   1.000
_cell.length_b   1.000
_cell.length_c   1.000
_cell.angle_alpha   90.00
_cell.angle_beta   90.00
_cell.angle_gamma   90.00
#
_symmetry.space_group_name_H-M   'P 1'
#
loop_
_entity.id
_entity.type
_entity.pdbx_description
1 polymer ?
#
loop_
_entity_poly.entity_id
_entity_poly.type
_entity_poly.pdbx_seq_one_letter_code
_entity_poly.pdbx_strand_id
1 'polypeptide(L)'
;MAKNNEERQQRLDGSPVDDEDEPGEELNDVGETYSWHQTKGGYNRHILSSLMQKSVRRNQPEIAEWVAYEMCRSGYSDNVWKRLNLYILEDLAAGVQGATEIRVLERIADQSDDRDVILCAMRAARIAAKARPSREATYLNDGFDKACKDRVRAQQDGEHETLYDLPVNPGTLTDEDELGPPIEEADTDKQLTFGDGKREDDSDDEVPTNDFGEPLRVEETHHSFDQRLLRERLRRAISDDDEEVASFCSWELARSGFGEKFWSEITNLAIEHASASAITVVETYERMARERYEDLSCWESKLAAIYAALSVVRSERPAVNDRIAEFDRIASERAEAMMSGEEPEVTFPAEPDELVIGEKYDVVVDKHCYAGKGAGRGWDHFKIHGGRVAEPGEPPLAMKWRRISMEYDHPRFDYRVPEVAFTEAEIEHSLKPVDPEDAWDEPVDLRNKTLGEIGGAEK
;
A
#
# COMPACT_ATOMS: atom_id res chain seq x y z
N MET A 1 -35.92 15.19 32.54
CA MET A 1 -34.70 14.43 32.85
C MET A 1 -34.00 14.21 31.53
N ALA A 2 -33.11 15.16 31.21
CA ALA A 2 -32.37 15.20 29.98
C ALA A 2 -31.31 14.09 30.00
N LYS A 3 -31.32 13.25 28.96
CA LYS A 3 -30.16 12.47 28.53
C LYS A 3 -29.55 13.26 27.38
N ASN A 4 -28.59 14.13 27.69
CA ASN A 4 -27.88 14.96 26.75
C ASN A 4 -26.41 14.84 27.15
N ASN A 5 -25.57 14.21 26.32
CA ASN A 5 -24.29 14.75 25.82
C ASN A 5 -23.27 13.73 25.25
N GLU A 6 -23.55 12.42 25.19
CA GLU A 6 -22.54 11.42 24.75
C GLU A 6 -22.18 11.41 23.25
N GLU A 7 -22.89 12.11 22.37
CA GLU A 7 -22.65 12.03 20.90
C GLU A 7 -21.96 13.27 20.29
N ARG A 8 -21.63 14.30 21.09
CA ARG A 8 -20.96 15.50 20.54
C ARG A 8 -19.44 15.38 20.44
N GLN A 9 -18.83 14.44 21.16
CA GLN A 9 -17.40 14.14 21.08
C GLN A 9 -17.19 12.66 21.37
N GLN A 10 -17.15 11.81 20.33
CA GLN A 10 -16.48 10.52 20.44
C GLN A 10 -15.09 10.67 19.85
N ARG A 11 -14.08 10.13 20.53
CA ARG A 11 -12.76 9.93 19.91
C ARG A 11 -12.92 8.96 18.74
N LEU A 12 -12.07 9.06 17.72
CA LEU A 12 -12.07 8.16 16.56
C LEU A 12 -11.92 6.67 16.94
N ASP A 13 -11.49 6.37 18.16
CA ASP A 13 -11.37 5.01 18.74
C ASP A 13 -12.60 4.50 19.51
N GLY A 14 -13.69 5.29 19.57
CA GLY A 14 -14.95 4.89 20.22
C GLY A 14 -14.94 4.97 21.75
N SER A 15 -13.92 5.55 22.39
CA SER A 15 -13.91 5.72 23.85
C SER A 15 -14.71 6.95 24.33
N PRO A 16 -15.47 6.87 25.45
CA PRO A 16 -16.31 7.97 25.95
C PRO A 16 -15.47 9.12 26.52
N VAL A 17 -15.96 10.34 26.38
CA VAL A 17 -15.43 11.54 27.05
C VAL A 17 -16.21 11.73 28.37
N ASP A 18 -15.52 11.89 29.51
CA ASP A 18 -16.16 12.04 30.83
C ASP A 18 -17.07 13.30 30.88
N ASP A 19 -18.38 13.09 30.99
CA ASP A 19 -19.44 14.10 31.01
C ASP A 19 -19.81 14.52 32.46
N GLU A 20 -19.07 15.46 33.08
CA GLU A 20 -19.48 16.11 34.34
C GLU A 20 -20.00 17.56 34.20
N ASP A 21 -20.21 18.07 32.99
CA ASP A 21 -20.77 19.42 32.76
C ASP A 21 -22.05 19.37 31.87
N GLU A 22 -23.18 19.89 32.37
CA GLU A 22 -24.41 20.04 31.57
C GLU A 22 -24.14 20.92 30.33
N PRO A 23 -24.37 20.45 29.09
CA PRO A 23 -24.08 21.26 27.91
C PRO A 23 -25.09 22.40 27.83
N GLY A 24 -24.59 23.64 27.97
CA GLY A 24 -25.36 24.84 27.67
C GLY A 24 -25.93 24.78 26.24
N GLU A 25 -27.04 25.49 26.01
CA GLU A 25 -27.63 25.60 24.66
C GLU A 25 -26.57 26.09 23.65
N GLU A 26 -26.04 25.18 22.83
CA GLU A 26 -25.09 25.56 21.79
C GLU A 26 -25.80 26.40 20.73
N LEU A 27 -25.28 27.60 20.53
CA LEU A 27 -25.77 28.56 19.55
C LEU A 27 -24.95 28.45 18.27
N ASN A 28 -25.62 28.67 17.14
CA ASN A 28 -24.98 28.81 15.84
C ASN A 28 -24.30 30.20 15.73
N ASP A 29 -23.65 30.47 14.60
CA ASP A 29 -22.91 31.71 14.39
C ASP A 29 -23.81 32.98 14.42
N VAL A 30 -25.14 32.82 14.34
CA VAL A 30 -26.13 33.91 14.42
C VAL A 30 -26.84 33.99 15.78
N GLY A 31 -26.43 33.18 16.76
CA GLY A 31 -26.97 33.22 18.12
C GLY A 31 -28.28 32.47 18.32
N GLU A 32 -28.65 31.58 17.40
CA GLU A 32 -29.85 30.74 17.49
C GLU A 32 -29.47 29.30 17.88
N THR A 33 -30.35 28.60 18.60
CA THR A 33 -30.18 27.16 18.85
C THR A 33 -30.32 26.40 17.54
N TYR A 34 -29.45 25.42 17.31
CA TYR A 34 -29.43 24.65 16.07
C TYR A 34 -29.59 23.15 16.33
N SER A 35 -30.28 22.48 15.40
CA SER A 35 -30.60 21.05 15.51
C SER A 35 -29.43 20.15 15.11
N TRP A 36 -29.53 18.86 15.44
CA TRP A 36 -28.57 17.82 15.06
C TRP A 36 -28.28 17.71 13.54
N HIS A 37 -29.17 18.21 12.69
CA HIS A 37 -28.98 18.19 11.23
C HIS A 37 -28.43 19.51 10.67
N GLN A 38 -28.14 20.49 11.53
CA GLN A 38 -27.66 21.82 11.17
C GLN A 38 -26.22 22.03 11.60
N THR A 39 -25.45 22.74 10.78
CA THR A 39 -24.09 23.15 11.13
C THR A 39 -24.09 24.47 11.91
N LYS A 40 -22.94 24.86 12.46
CA LYS A 40 -22.76 26.16 13.14
C LYS A 40 -23.04 27.36 12.23
N GLY A 41 -22.86 27.23 10.91
CA GLY A 41 -23.26 28.23 9.92
C GLY A 41 -24.75 28.21 9.54
N GLY A 42 -25.56 27.33 10.15
CA GLY A 42 -27.00 27.21 9.88
C GLY A 42 -27.37 26.36 8.66
N TYR A 43 -26.42 25.64 8.06
CA TYR A 43 -26.66 24.82 6.87
C TYR A 43 -27.11 23.40 7.21
N ASN A 44 -27.89 22.77 6.33
CA ASN A 44 -28.23 21.34 6.49
C ASN A 44 -27.01 20.46 6.15
N ARG A 45 -26.59 19.60 7.09
CA ARG A 45 -25.40 18.73 6.94
C ARG A 45 -25.46 17.76 5.76
N HIS A 46 -26.65 17.26 5.40
CA HIS A 46 -26.83 16.33 4.29
C HIS A 46 -26.67 17.04 2.94
N ILE A 47 -27.12 18.30 2.85
CA ILE A 47 -26.90 19.14 1.68
C ILE A 47 -25.41 19.43 1.54
N LEU A 48 -24.71 19.78 2.63
CA LEU A 48 -23.26 20.00 2.60
C LEU A 48 -22.48 18.73 2.19
N SER A 49 -22.79 17.57 2.76
CA SER A 49 -22.16 16.29 2.36
C SER A 49 -22.36 15.96 0.87
N SER A 50 -23.53 16.29 0.32
CA SER A 50 -23.83 16.16 -1.12
C SER A 50 -23.08 17.18 -1.98
N LEU A 51 -22.97 18.43 -1.50
CA LEU A 51 -22.25 19.51 -2.13
C LEU A 51 -20.74 19.19 -2.21
N MET A 52 -20.16 18.65 -1.13
CA MET A 52 -18.76 18.24 -1.09
C MET A 52 -18.45 17.19 -2.15
N GLN A 53 -19.25 16.11 -2.24
CA GLN A 53 -19.06 15.06 -3.24
C GLN A 53 -19.13 15.61 -4.67
N LYS A 54 -20.15 16.44 -4.96
CA LYS A 54 -20.30 17.04 -6.30
C LYS A 54 -19.17 18.02 -6.60
N SER A 55 -18.60 18.69 -5.60
CA SER A 55 -17.47 19.59 -5.74
C SER A 55 -16.19 18.83 -6.08
N VAL A 56 -15.96 17.67 -5.46
CA VAL A 56 -14.86 16.77 -5.82
C VAL A 56 -15.00 16.30 -7.26
N ARG A 57 -16.16 15.76 -7.65
CA ARG A 57 -16.45 15.32 -9.03
C ARG A 57 -16.28 16.41 -10.09
N ARG A 58 -16.43 17.68 -9.72
CA ARG A 58 -16.41 18.84 -10.62
C ARG A 58 -15.15 19.70 -10.47
N ASN A 59 -14.14 19.19 -9.76
CA ASN A 59 -12.87 19.88 -9.53
C ASN A 59 -13.07 21.32 -8.98
N GLN A 60 -13.86 21.43 -7.91
CA GLN A 60 -14.14 22.70 -7.19
C GLN A 60 -13.47 22.67 -5.80
N PRO A 61 -12.14 22.82 -5.72
CA PRO A 61 -11.39 22.63 -4.47
C PRO A 61 -11.76 23.62 -3.36
N GLU A 62 -12.03 24.89 -3.70
CA GLU A 62 -12.40 25.90 -2.70
C GLU A 62 -13.73 25.58 -2.02
N ILE A 63 -14.71 25.08 -2.78
CA ILE A 63 -16.01 24.67 -2.23
C ILE A 63 -15.84 23.41 -1.38
N ALA A 64 -15.09 22.42 -1.85
CA ALA A 64 -14.86 21.19 -1.10
C ALA A 64 -14.13 21.46 0.24
N GLU A 65 -13.13 22.34 0.21
CA GLU A 65 -12.35 22.77 1.38
C GLU A 65 -13.23 23.54 2.39
N TRP A 66 -14.05 24.47 1.92
CA TRP A 66 -15.00 25.19 2.79
C TRP A 66 -16.03 24.25 3.43
N VAL A 67 -16.57 23.28 2.67
CA VAL A 67 -17.51 22.31 3.24
C VAL A 67 -16.84 21.47 4.32
N ALA A 68 -15.61 20.99 4.09
CA ALA A 68 -14.88 20.22 5.09
C ALA A 68 -14.64 21.04 6.37
N TYR A 69 -14.24 22.31 6.24
CA TYR A 69 -14.13 23.24 7.37
C TYR A 69 -15.44 23.36 8.15
N GLU A 70 -16.54 23.64 7.45
CA GLU A 70 -17.85 23.86 8.04
C GLU A 70 -18.39 22.62 8.77
N MET A 71 -18.21 21.44 8.16
CA MET A 71 -18.65 20.18 8.74
C MET A 71 -17.80 19.79 9.95
N CYS A 72 -16.47 19.87 9.88
CA CYS A 72 -15.60 19.50 11.00
C CYS A 72 -15.79 20.42 12.21
N ARG A 73 -15.82 21.75 12.02
CA ARG A 73 -16.01 22.70 13.15
C ARG A 73 -17.38 22.56 13.84
N SER A 74 -18.33 21.92 13.15
CA SER A 74 -19.69 21.65 13.63
C SER A 74 -19.84 20.26 14.24
N GLY A 75 -18.75 19.52 14.46
CA GLY A 75 -18.77 18.19 15.09
C GLY A 75 -19.09 17.04 14.12
N TYR A 76 -18.96 17.25 12.80
CA TYR A 76 -19.23 16.22 11.78
C TYR A 76 -17.96 15.70 11.08
N SER A 77 -16.81 15.72 11.76
CA SER A 77 -15.53 15.23 11.22
C SER A 77 -15.62 13.78 10.71
N ASP A 78 -16.29 12.90 11.46
CA ASP A 78 -16.44 11.50 11.08
C ASP A 78 -17.21 11.32 9.78
N ASN A 79 -18.22 12.17 9.55
CA ASN A 79 -18.95 12.18 8.28
C ASN A 79 -18.02 12.61 7.14
N VAL A 80 -17.19 13.63 7.36
CA VAL A 80 -16.24 14.12 6.36
C VAL A 80 -15.25 13.02 5.99
N TRP A 81 -14.64 12.35 6.97
CA TRP A 81 -13.66 11.28 6.70
C TRP A 81 -14.29 10.03 6.08
N LYS A 82 -15.46 9.59 6.54
CA LYS A 82 -16.24 8.51 5.87
C LYS A 82 -16.48 8.84 4.40
N ARG A 83 -16.81 10.09 4.10
CA ARG A 83 -17.10 10.53 2.72
C ARG A 83 -15.83 10.70 1.88
N LEU A 84 -14.75 11.23 2.43
CA LEU A 84 -13.47 11.33 1.73
C LEU A 84 -12.94 9.95 1.33
N ASN A 85 -13.02 8.95 2.23
CA ASN A 85 -12.68 7.56 1.90
C ASN A 85 -13.57 6.99 0.80
N LEU A 86 -14.88 7.27 0.83
CA LEU A 86 -15.77 6.88 -0.26
C LEU A 86 -15.40 7.55 -1.58
N TYR A 87 -14.97 8.82 -1.58
CA TYR A 87 -14.58 9.52 -2.81
C TYR A 87 -13.33 8.91 -3.43
N ILE A 88 -12.38 8.44 -2.62
CA ILE A 88 -11.20 7.69 -3.10
C ILE A 88 -11.62 6.51 -3.98
N LEU A 89 -12.72 5.82 -3.65
CA LEU A 89 -13.23 4.66 -4.38
C LEU A 89 -14.25 5.02 -5.49
N GLU A 90 -15.12 5.99 -5.26
CA GLU A 90 -16.21 6.32 -6.19
C GLU A 90 -15.86 7.37 -7.24
N ASP A 91 -15.02 8.34 -6.89
CA ASP A 91 -14.97 9.64 -7.56
C ASP A 91 -13.57 10.04 -8.04
N LEU A 92 -12.52 9.29 -7.68
CA LEU A 92 -11.15 9.47 -8.13
C LEU A 92 -10.72 8.35 -9.08
N ALA A 93 -9.81 8.63 -10.01
CA ALA A 93 -9.22 7.62 -10.90
C ALA A 93 -8.33 6.63 -10.15
N ALA A 94 -8.24 5.39 -10.65
CA ALA A 94 -7.30 4.40 -10.12
C ALA A 94 -5.84 4.89 -10.22
N GLY A 95 -5.00 4.52 -9.24
CA GLY A 95 -3.58 4.82 -9.25
C GLY A 95 -3.21 6.27 -8.87
N VAL A 96 -4.17 7.12 -8.50
CA VAL A 96 -3.87 8.52 -8.16
C VAL A 96 -3.16 8.64 -6.81
N GLN A 97 -2.04 9.37 -6.79
CA GLN A 97 -1.28 9.66 -5.57
C GLN A 97 -2.14 10.28 -4.45
N GLY A 98 -3.16 11.06 -4.82
CA GLY A 98 -4.07 11.69 -3.86
C GLY A 98 -4.78 10.71 -2.93
N ALA A 99 -4.96 9.44 -3.31
CA ALA A 99 -5.54 8.42 -2.44
C ALA A 99 -4.66 8.18 -1.20
N THR A 100 -3.36 7.98 -1.42
CA THR A 100 -2.37 7.78 -0.34
C THR A 100 -2.22 9.04 0.51
N GLU A 101 -2.18 10.22 -0.10
CA GLU A 101 -2.07 11.50 0.64
C GLU A 101 -3.26 11.73 1.57
N ILE A 102 -4.48 11.46 1.11
CA ILE A 102 -5.69 11.57 1.94
C ILE A 102 -5.62 10.60 3.13
N ARG A 103 -5.17 9.37 2.91
CA ARG A 103 -5.04 8.36 3.98
C ARG A 103 -3.95 8.70 4.99
N VAL A 104 -2.86 9.32 4.55
CA VAL A 104 -1.84 9.88 5.47
C VAL A 104 -2.45 11.00 6.32
N LEU A 105 -3.22 11.91 5.71
CA LEU A 105 -3.87 13.02 6.42
C LEU A 105 -4.93 12.53 7.43
N GLU A 106 -5.68 11.48 7.10
CA GLU A 106 -6.63 10.86 8.03
C GLU A 106 -5.91 10.31 9.27
N ARG A 107 -4.83 9.54 9.09
CA ARG A 107 -4.04 9.01 10.22
C ARG A 107 -3.45 10.10 11.10
N ILE A 108 -3.02 11.22 10.50
CA ILE A 108 -2.57 12.38 11.26
C ILE A 108 -3.76 12.95 12.06
N ALA A 109 -4.92 13.12 11.43
CA ALA A 109 -6.13 13.62 12.09
C ALA A 109 -6.56 12.74 13.27
N ASP A 110 -6.50 11.41 13.15
CA ASP A 110 -6.83 10.45 14.22
C ASP A 110 -6.02 10.67 15.51
N GLN A 111 -4.82 11.25 15.40
CA GLN A 111 -3.88 11.46 16.51
C GLN A 111 -3.77 12.92 16.93
N SER A 112 -4.61 13.80 16.37
CA SER A 112 -4.48 15.25 16.47
C SER A 112 -5.59 15.90 17.32
N ASP A 113 -5.41 17.18 17.63
CA ASP A 113 -6.44 18.01 18.26
C ASP A 113 -7.47 18.55 17.26
N ASP A 114 -8.55 19.17 17.76
CA ASP A 114 -9.67 19.65 16.95
C ASP A 114 -9.24 20.59 15.80
N ARG A 115 -8.24 21.44 16.04
CA ARG A 115 -7.76 22.39 15.02
C ARG A 115 -7.05 21.65 13.90
N ASP A 116 -6.17 20.74 14.26
CA ASP A 116 -5.35 20.01 13.30
C ASP A 116 -6.20 18.97 12.52
N VAL A 117 -7.24 18.41 13.13
CA VAL A 117 -8.28 17.59 12.45
C VAL A 117 -8.96 18.39 11.34
N ILE A 118 -9.39 19.63 11.62
CA ILE A 118 -10.01 20.51 10.63
C ILE A 118 -9.03 20.80 9.48
N LEU A 119 -7.77 21.13 9.79
CA LEU A 119 -6.74 21.41 8.79
C LEU A 119 -6.46 20.19 7.89
N CYS A 120 -6.40 19.00 8.47
CA CYS A 120 -6.22 17.75 7.72
C CYS A 120 -7.41 17.49 6.79
N ALA A 121 -8.64 17.63 7.29
CA ALA A 121 -9.85 17.42 6.50
C ALA A 121 -9.97 18.42 5.34
N MET A 122 -9.66 19.70 5.57
CA MET A 122 -9.61 20.74 4.54
C MET A 122 -8.61 20.39 3.43
N ARG A 123 -7.39 20.00 3.82
CA ARG A 123 -6.34 19.58 2.87
C ARG A 123 -6.75 18.33 2.09
N ALA A 124 -7.32 17.34 2.75
CA ALA A 124 -7.79 16.12 2.12
C ALA A 124 -8.91 16.40 1.10
N ALA A 125 -9.89 17.23 1.44
CA ALA A 125 -10.95 17.64 0.51
C ALA A 125 -10.40 18.41 -0.71
N ARG A 126 -9.40 19.27 -0.50
CA ARG A 126 -8.71 19.98 -1.57
C ARG A 126 -7.93 19.03 -2.49
N ILE A 127 -7.22 18.06 -1.93
CA ILE A 127 -6.49 17.02 -2.68
C ILE A 127 -7.47 16.19 -3.49
N ALA A 128 -8.54 15.68 -2.87
CA ALA A 128 -9.59 14.92 -3.55
C ALA A 128 -10.18 15.69 -4.74
N ALA A 129 -10.51 16.98 -4.56
CA ALA A 129 -11.06 17.78 -5.64
C ALA A 129 -10.08 18.04 -6.79
N LYS A 130 -8.78 18.12 -6.52
CA LYS A 130 -7.74 18.35 -7.53
C LYS A 130 -7.25 17.08 -8.22
N ALA A 131 -7.40 15.94 -7.56
CA ALA A 131 -7.05 14.65 -8.13
C ALA A 131 -7.87 14.39 -9.41
N ARG A 132 -7.36 13.53 -10.29
CA ARG A 132 -8.04 13.17 -11.53
C ARG A 132 -9.38 12.49 -11.17
N PRO A 133 -10.53 13.06 -11.54
CA PRO A 133 -11.82 12.45 -11.23
C PRO A 133 -12.10 11.26 -12.15
N SER A 134 -12.75 10.23 -11.61
CA SER A 134 -13.24 9.09 -12.37
C SER A 134 -14.37 8.42 -11.61
N ARG A 135 -15.29 7.77 -12.34
CA ARG A 135 -16.33 6.90 -11.76
C ARG A 135 -16.27 5.49 -12.35
N GLU A 136 -15.13 5.14 -12.92
CA GLU A 136 -14.94 3.89 -13.68
C GLU A 136 -15.28 2.66 -12.84
N ALA A 137 -14.75 2.52 -11.62
CA ALA A 137 -15.04 1.34 -10.80
C ALA A 137 -16.53 1.28 -10.38
N THR A 138 -17.16 2.44 -10.16
CA THR A 138 -18.62 2.46 -9.91
C THR A 138 -19.39 1.93 -11.11
N TYR A 139 -19.05 2.37 -12.32
CA TYR A 139 -19.72 1.91 -13.54
C TYR A 139 -19.40 0.44 -13.85
N LEU A 140 -18.17 -0.01 -13.61
CA LEU A 140 -17.76 -1.40 -13.79
C LEU A 140 -18.50 -2.31 -12.81
N ASN A 141 -18.53 -2.01 -11.52
CA ASN A 141 -19.26 -2.83 -10.54
C ASN A 141 -20.76 -2.92 -10.89
N ASP A 142 -21.41 -1.80 -11.24
CA ASP A 142 -22.82 -1.79 -11.63
C ASP A 142 -23.06 -2.55 -12.95
N GLY A 143 -22.16 -2.40 -13.92
CA GLY A 143 -22.20 -3.09 -15.20
C GLY A 143 -22.06 -4.60 -15.06
N PHE A 144 -21.05 -5.05 -14.30
CA PHE A 144 -20.80 -6.48 -14.06
C PHE A 144 -21.96 -7.13 -13.29
N ASP A 145 -22.48 -6.48 -12.24
CA ASP A 145 -23.64 -6.98 -11.49
C ASP A 145 -24.87 -7.17 -12.40
N LYS A 146 -25.14 -6.19 -13.28
CA LYS A 146 -26.24 -6.27 -14.25
C LYS A 146 -26.02 -7.34 -15.31
N ALA A 147 -24.80 -7.48 -15.82
CA ALA A 147 -24.46 -8.50 -16.82
C ALA A 147 -24.62 -9.92 -16.26
N CYS A 148 -24.18 -10.15 -15.01
CA CYS A 148 -24.40 -11.42 -14.32
C CYS A 148 -25.90 -11.73 -14.18
N LYS A 149 -26.72 -10.76 -13.73
CA LYS A 149 -28.17 -10.93 -13.60
C LYS A 149 -28.88 -11.21 -14.93
N ASP A 150 -28.47 -10.53 -16.00
CA ASP A 150 -29.04 -10.73 -17.35
C ASP A 150 -28.74 -12.13 -17.89
N ARG A 151 -27.53 -12.64 -17.63
CA ARG A 151 -27.12 -13.99 -18.00
C ARG A 151 -27.88 -15.08 -17.26
N VAL A 152 -28.07 -14.93 -15.95
CA VAL A 152 -28.91 -15.85 -15.15
C VAL A 152 -30.30 -15.95 -15.77
N ARG A 153 -30.87 -14.80 -16.15
CA ARG A 153 -32.18 -14.76 -16.79
C ARG A 153 -32.19 -15.48 -18.14
N ALA A 154 -31.17 -15.31 -18.97
CA ALA A 154 -31.04 -16.03 -20.25
C ALA A 154 -31.00 -17.56 -20.09
N GLN A 155 -30.42 -18.03 -19.00
CA GLN A 155 -30.35 -19.46 -18.72
C GLN A 155 -31.69 -20.02 -18.19
N GLN A 156 -32.43 -19.23 -17.42
CA GLN A 156 -33.75 -19.61 -16.90
C GLN A 156 -34.87 -19.49 -17.95
N ASP A 157 -34.73 -18.52 -18.87
CA ASP A 157 -35.68 -18.24 -19.95
C ASP A 157 -34.98 -18.43 -21.30
N GLY A 158 -35.19 -19.60 -21.91
CA GLY A 158 -34.53 -19.98 -23.17
C GLY A 158 -34.89 -19.11 -24.39
N GLU A 159 -35.81 -18.15 -24.25
CA GLU A 159 -36.11 -17.14 -25.28
C GLU A 159 -35.40 -15.79 -25.02
N HIS A 160 -34.74 -15.62 -23.86
CA HIS A 160 -34.06 -14.37 -23.48
C HIS A 160 -32.59 -14.37 -23.93
N GLU A 161 -32.25 -13.51 -24.89
CA GLU A 161 -30.88 -13.28 -25.32
C GLU A 161 -30.18 -12.26 -24.41
N THR A 162 -28.93 -12.52 -24.01
CA THR A 162 -28.13 -11.59 -23.21
C THR A 162 -27.79 -10.34 -24.00
N LEU A 163 -27.89 -9.17 -23.37
CA LEU A 163 -27.56 -7.89 -24.00
C LEU A 163 -26.05 -7.67 -24.12
N TYR A 164 -25.29 -8.18 -23.14
CA TYR A 164 -23.84 -8.07 -23.07
C TYR A 164 -23.21 -9.41 -22.66
N ASP A 165 -22.09 -9.74 -23.29
CA ASP A 165 -21.26 -10.86 -22.87
C ASP A 165 -20.31 -10.42 -21.75
N LEU A 166 -19.98 -11.36 -20.86
CA LEU A 166 -18.96 -11.12 -19.83
C LEU A 166 -17.56 -11.11 -20.46
N PRO A 167 -16.60 -10.33 -19.90
CA PRO A 167 -15.22 -10.28 -20.40
C PRO A 167 -14.49 -11.63 -20.34
N VAL A 168 -15.00 -12.55 -19.52
CA VAL A 168 -14.44 -13.89 -19.32
C VAL A 168 -15.54 -14.91 -19.54
N ASN A 169 -15.26 -15.93 -20.36
CA ASN A 169 -16.21 -17.00 -20.65
C ASN A 169 -16.20 -18.07 -19.54
N PRO A 170 -17.34 -18.31 -18.85
CA PRO A 170 -17.45 -19.33 -17.80
C PRO A 170 -16.99 -20.71 -18.23
N GLY A 171 -17.43 -21.19 -19.40
CA GLY A 171 -17.09 -22.53 -19.87
C GLY A 171 -15.60 -22.73 -20.21
N THR A 172 -14.76 -21.69 -20.11
CA THR A 172 -13.31 -21.79 -20.35
C THR A 172 -12.48 -21.83 -19.07
N LEU A 173 -13.06 -21.48 -17.92
CA LEU A 173 -12.37 -21.43 -16.64
C LEU A 173 -13.09 -22.26 -15.57
N THR A 174 -13.83 -23.29 -16.00
CA THR A 174 -14.55 -24.19 -15.11
C THR A 174 -14.24 -25.63 -15.50
N ASP A 175 -13.73 -26.40 -14.53
CA ASP A 175 -13.64 -27.86 -14.60
C ASP A 175 -14.41 -28.43 -13.41
N GLU A 176 -15.55 -29.08 -13.67
CA GLU A 176 -16.42 -29.61 -12.62
C GLU A 176 -15.70 -30.61 -11.71
N ASP A 177 -14.71 -31.34 -12.24
CA ASP A 177 -13.95 -32.32 -11.47
C ASP A 177 -12.99 -31.63 -10.47
N GLU A 178 -12.61 -30.37 -10.72
CA GLU A 178 -11.69 -29.60 -9.86
C GLU A 178 -12.40 -28.79 -8.75
N LEU A 179 -13.68 -28.45 -8.93
CA LEU A 179 -14.46 -27.65 -7.98
C LEU A 179 -14.82 -28.39 -6.67
N GLY A 180 -14.80 -29.72 -6.70
CA GLY A 180 -15.22 -30.58 -5.59
C GLY A 180 -16.74 -30.73 -5.47
N PRO A 181 -17.24 -31.44 -4.44
CA PRO A 181 -18.68 -31.63 -4.24
C PRO A 181 -19.36 -30.32 -3.77
N PRO A 182 -20.69 -30.20 -3.97
CA PRO A 182 -21.51 -29.13 -3.38
C PRO A 182 -21.29 -28.99 -1.87
N ILE A 183 -21.38 -27.76 -1.36
CA ILE A 183 -21.21 -27.48 0.08
C ILE A 183 -22.21 -28.27 0.96
N GLU A 184 -23.39 -28.61 0.45
CA GLU A 184 -24.37 -29.51 1.11
C GLU A 184 -23.81 -30.90 1.46
N GLU A 185 -22.91 -31.44 0.64
CA GLU A 185 -22.37 -32.80 0.78
C GLU A 185 -21.07 -32.85 1.61
N ALA A 186 -20.50 -31.70 1.95
CA ALA A 186 -19.18 -31.61 2.59
C ALA A 186 -19.20 -31.70 4.13
N ASP A 187 -20.38 -31.64 4.77
CA ASP A 187 -20.49 -31.50 6.21
C ASP A 187 -21.00 -32.77 6.92
N THR A 188 -20.07 -33.68 7.24
CA THR A 188 -20.21 -34.53 8.44
C THR A 188 -18.94 -34.74 9.25
N ASP A 189 -17.73 -34.37 8.79
CA ASP A 189 -16.55 -34.67 9.62
C ASP A 189 -15.31 -33.78 9.43
N LYS A 190 -15.47 -32.60 8.86
CA LYS A 190 -14.48 -31.54 9.02
C LYS A 190 -15.23 -30.27 9.33
N GLN A 191 -15.22 -29.88 10.60
CA GLN A 191 -15.13 -28.47 10.93
C GLN A 191 -14.08 -27.87 10.01
N LEU A 192 -14.53 -27.21 8.94
CA LEU A 192 -13.78 -26.15 8.32
C LEU A 192 -13.65 -25.12 9.42
N THR A 193 -12.55 -25.21 10.14
CA THR A 193 -12.13 -24.23 11.12
C THR A 193 -11.69 -23.04 10.28
N PHE A 194 -12.67 -22.21 9.92
CA PHE A 194 -12.48 -20.94 9.24
C PHE A 194 -11.95 -19.92 10.26
N GLY A 195 -10.65 -19.67 10.19
CA GLY A 195 -9.93 -18.66 10.96
C GLY A 195 -9.27 -17.63 10.03
N ASP A 196 -9.96 -17.19 8.97
CA ASP A 196 -9.28 -16.56 7.82
C ASP A 196 -10.27 -16.07 6.71
N GLY A 197 -11.53 -15.77 7.05
CA GLY A 197 -12.51 -15.29 6.08
C GLY A 197 -13.94 -15.61 6.50
N LYS A 198 -14.40 -15.03 7.61
CA LYS A 198 -15.78 -15.24 8.04
C LYS A 198 -16.75 -14.46 7.16
N ARG A 199 -17.66 -15.18 6.52
CA ARG A 199 -19.03 -14.71 6.27
C ARG A 199 -19.75 -14.87 7.61
N GLU A 200 -20.31 -13.79 8.15
CA GLU A 200 -21.08 -13.88 9.38
C GLU A 200 -22.34 -14.71 9.13
N ASP A 201 -22.44 -15.75 9.95
CA ASP A 201 -23.58 -16.62 10.14
C ASP A 201 -24.59 -15.85 10.98
N ASP A 202 -25.59 -15.27 10.30
CA ASP A 202 -26.76 -14.69 10.94
C ASP A 202 -27.97 -14.83 10.00
N SER A 203 -28.39 -16.08 9.73
CA SER A 203 -29.80 -16.53 9.70
C SER A 203 -29.97 -17.85 8.93
N ASP A 204 -30.62 -18.82 9.57
CA ASP A 204 -31.33 -19.98 9.01
C ASP A 204 -30.67 -20.72 7.82
N ASP A 205 -29.96 -21.82 8.08
CA ASP A 205 -29.86 -23.08 7.30
C ASP A 205 -30.01 -23.03 5.74
N GLU A 206 -29.59 -21.96 5.05
CA GLU A 206 -29.61 -21.87 3.59
C GLU A 206 -28.20 -22.02 3.04
N VAL A 207 -28.03 -23.07 2.24
CA VAL A 207 -26.80 -23.38 1.55
C VAL A 207 -26.49 -22.22 0.58
N PRO A 208 -25.28 -21.66 0.61
CA PRO A 208 -24.89 -20.61 -0.33
C PRO A 208 -25.06 -21.10 -1.77
N THR A 209 -25.77 -20.32 -2.58
CA THR A 209 -26.00 -20.64 -3.99
C THR A 209 -25.20 -19.73 -4.92
N ASN A 210 -24.85 -20.25 -6.08
CA ASN A 210 -24.31 -19.47 -7.17
C ASN A 210 -25.43 -18.60 -7.79
N ASP A 211 -25.07 -17.73 -8.74
CA ASP A 211 -26.00 -16.84 -9.40
C ASP A 211 -27.15 -17.61 -10.12
N PHE A 212 -26.95 -18.90 -10.42
CA PHE A 212 -27.93 -19.78 -11.08
C PHE A 212 -28.87 -20.51 -10.10
N GLY A 213 -28.67 -20.34 -8.79
CA GLY A 213 -29.46 -21.01 -7.75
C GLY A 213 -29.02 -22.43 -7.43
N GLU A 214 -27.84 -22.85 -7.89
CA GLU A 214 -27.24 -24.14 -7.54
C GLU A 214 -26.34 -23.99 -6.31
N PRO A 215 -26.23 -25.00 -5.44
CA PRO A 215 -25.31 -24.98 -4.31
C PRO A 215 -23.86 -24.70 -4.75
N LEU A 216 -23.23 -23.73 -4.12
CA LEU A 216 -21.82 -23.42 -4.37
C LEU A 216 -20.93 -24.61 -3.99
N ARG A 217 -19.85 -24.79 -4.75
CA ARG A 217 -18.73 -25.66 -4.40
C ARG A 217 -17.58 -24.84 -3.80
N VAL A 218 -16.65 -25.49 -3.11
CA VAL A 218 -15.62 -24.83 -2.28
C VAL A 218 -14.71 -23.87 -3.07
N GLU A 219 -14.36 -24.22 -4.30
CA GLU A 219 -13.47 -23.41 -5.16
C GLU A 219 -14.24 -22.65 -6.24
N GLU A 220 -15.58 -22.70 -6.20
CA GLU A 220 -16.46 -22.10 -7.18
C GLU A 220 -16.81 -20.66 -6.80
N THR A 221 -16.80 -19.78 -7.79
CA THR A 221 -17.28 -18.40 -7.65
C THR A 221 -18.81 -18.33 -7.80
N HIS A 222 -19.44 -17.22 -7.41
CA HIS A 222 -20.88 -17.04 -7.64
C HIS A 222 -21.25 -17.14 -9.12
N HIS A 223 -20.31 -16.89 -10.04
CA HIS A 223 -20.56 -17.08 -11.47
C HIS A 223 -20.09 -18.43 -12.04
N SER A 224 -19.86 -19.42 -11.18
CA SER A 224 -19.46 -20.78 -11.56
C SER A 224 -18.09 -20.91 -12.23
N PHE A 225 -17.20 -19.93 -12.08
CA PHE A 225 -15.78 -20.09 -12.40
C PHE A 225 -15.05 -20.84 -11.29
N ASP A 226 -14.00 -21.60 -11.65
CA ASP A 226 -12.97 -22.02 -10.71
C ASP A 226 -12.09 -20.81 -10.33
N GLN A 227 -11.96 -20.53 -9.03
CA GLN A 227 -11.20 -19.37 -8.55
C GLN A 227 -9.71 -19.40 -8.92
N ARG A 228 -9.09 -20.58 -9.05
CA ARG A 228 -7.67 -20.72 -9.43
C ARG A 228 -7.48 -20.34 -10.88
N LEU A 229 -8.36 -20.81 -11.77
CA LEU A 229 -8.35 -20.45 -13.18
C LEU A 229 -8.66 -18.97 -13.39
N LEU A 230 -9.57 -18.42 -12.58
CA LEU A 230 -9.86 -16.99 -12.59
C LEU A 230 -8.68 -16.13 -12.13
N ARG A 231 -7.92 -16.57 -11.12
CA ARG A 231 -6.66 -15.92 -10.70
C ARG A 231 -5.57 -16.00 -11.76
N GLU A 232 -5.43 -17.14 -12.43
CA GLU A 232 -4.50 -17.28 -13.56
C GLU A 232 -4.92 -16.33 -14.72
N ARG A 233 -6.22 -16.19 -14.98
CA ARG A 233 -6.72 -15.22 -15.96
C ARG A 233 -6.43 -13.78 -15.54
N LEU A 234 -6.54 -13.44 -14.25
CA LEU A 234 -6.13 -12.14 -13.71
C LEU A 234 -4.64 -11.87 -13.97
N ARG A 235 -3.75 -12.83 -13.63
CA ARG A 235 -2.29 -12.69 -13.89
C ARG A 235 -2.02 -12.37 -15.36
N ARG A 236 -2.63 -13.12 -16.27
CA ARG A 236 -2.49 -12.90 -17.72
C ARG A 236 -3.05 -11.56 -18.16
N ALA A 237 -4.22 -11.17 -17.66
CA ALA A 237 -4.81 -9.88 -17.96
C ALA A 237 -3.90 -8.71 -17.54
N ILE A 238 -3.24 -8.82 -16.37
CA ILE A 238 -2.22 -7.85 -15.96
C ILE A 238 -1.01 -7.86 -16.90
N SER A 239 -0.52 -9.05 -17.27
CA SER A 239 0.59 -9.17 -18.22
C SER A 239 0.25 -8.66 -19.63
N ASP A 240 -1.01 -8.71 -20.04
CA ASP A 240 -1.51 -8.31 -21.36
C ASP A 240 -2.02 -6.86 -21.40
N ASP A 241 -1.98 -6.14 -20.27
CA ASP A 241 -2.57 -4.81 -20.07
C ASP A 241 -4.09 -4.75 -20.36
N ASP A 242 -4.79 -5.86 -20.11
CA ASP A 242 -6.23 -5.99 -20.30
C ASP A 242 -7.01 -5.49 -19.07
N GLU A 243 -7.29 -4.19 -19.06
CA GLU A 243 -7.98 -3.51 -17.96
C GLU A 243 -9.38 -4.09 -17.66
N GLU A 244 -10.14 -4.47 -18.70
CA GLU A 244 -11.52 -4.93 -18.54
C GLU A 244 -11.56 -6.31 -17.88
N VAL A 245 -10.74 -7.24 -18.38
CA VAL A 245 -10.64 -8.58 -17.81
C VAL A 245 -10.02 -8.54 -16.41
N ALA A 246 -8.96 -7.74 -16.19
CA ALA A 246 -8.37 -7.61 -14.86
C ALA A 246 -9.39 -7.06 -13.85
N SER A 247 -10.17 -6.05 -14.24
CA SER A 247 -11.24 -5.49 -13.41
C SER A 247 -12.33 -6.53 -13.09
N PHE A 248 -12.76 -7.29 -14.09
CA PHE A 248 -13.77 -8.34 -13.92
C PHE A 248 -13.29 -9.45 -12.97
N CYS A 249 -12.09 -10.00 -13.19
CA CYS A 249 -11.55 -11.06 -12.33
C CYS A 249 -11.41 -10.58 -10.88
N SER A 250 -10.96 -9.34 -10.68
CA SER A 250 -10.81 -8.73 -9.34
C SER A 250 -12.16 -8.56 -8.64
N TRP A 251 -13.16 -8.07 -9.37
CA TRP A 251 -14.53 -7.91 -8.87
C TRP A 251 -15.17 -9.25 -8.50
N GLU A 252 -15.03 -10.26 -9.37
CA GLU A 252 -15.60 -11.59 -9.18
C GLU A 252 -14.96 -12.31 -7.99
N LEU A 253 -13.63 -12.24 -7.84
CA LEU A 253 -12.94 -12.82 -6.68
C LEU A 253 -13.37 -12.15 -5.37
N ALA A 254 -13.48 -10.81 -5.36
CA ALA A 254 -13.90 -10.06 -4.17
C ALA A 254 -15.33 -10.40 -3.75
N ARG A 255 -16.30 -10.37 -4.69
CA ARG A 255 -17.71 -10.67 -4.37
C ARG A 255 -17.92 -12.14 -3.97
N SER A 256 -17.07 -13.04 -4.45
CA SER A 256 -17.18 -14.49 -4.24
C SER A 256 -16.48 -15.01 -2.99
N GLY A 257 -16.13 -14.13 -2.05
CA GLY A 257 -15.50 -14.54 -0.79
C GLY A 257 -14.04 -14.95 -0.93
N PHE A 258 -13.44 -14.74 -2.10
CA PHE A 258 -12.02 -15.00 -2.35
C PHE A 258 -11.16 -13.74 -2.19
N GLY A 259 -11.64 -12.73 -1.45
CA GLY A 259 -10.95 -11.46 -1.21
C GLY A 259 -9.54 -11.65 -0.65
N GLU A 260 -9.34 -12.58 0.30
CA GLU A 260 -8.02 -12.90 0.85
C GLU A 260 -7.04 -13.42 -0.22
N LYS A 261 -7.50 -14.35 -1.05
CA LYS A 261 -6.71 -14.89 -2.16
C LYS A 261 -6.41 -13.79 -3.18
N PHE A 262 -7.37 -12.92 -3.47
CA PHE A 262 -7.20 -11.78 -4.36
C PHE A 262 -6.15 -10.79 -3.84
N TRP A 263 -6.22 -10.37 -2.57
CA TRP A 263 -5.28 -9.39 -2.02
C TRP A 263 -3.85 -9.91 -1.97
N SER A 264 -3.66 -11.19 -1.60
CA SER A 264 -2.36 -11.84 -1.69
C SER A 264 -1.82 -11.86 -3.13
N GLU A 265 -2.69 -12.17 -4.08
CA GLU A 265 -2.37 -12.26 -5.50
C GLU A 265 -2.00 -10.90 -6.10
N ILE A 266 -2.82 -9.88 -5.91
CA ILE A 266 -2.59 -8.55 -6.50
C ILE A 266 -1.37 -7.85 -5.90
N THR A 267 -1.05 -8.09 -4.62
CA THR A 267 0.16 -7.55 -3.99
C THR A 267 1.41 -8.17 -4.59
N ASN A 268 1.42 -9.48 -4.86
CA ASN A 268 2.53 -10.13 -5.57
C ASN A 268 2.66 -9.57 -7.00
N LEU A 269 1.54 -9.44 -7.72
CA LEU A 269 1.55 -8.87 -9.07
C LEU A 269 1.99 -7.40 -9.08
N ALA A 270 1.66 -6.62 -8.06
CA ALA A 270 2.14 -5.25 -7.93
C ALA A 270 3.68 -5.21 -7.74
N ILE A 271 4.24 -6.11 -6.94
CA ILE A 271 5.69 -6.23 -6.74
C ILE A 271 6.39 -6.65 -8.05
N GLU A 272 5.80 -7.60 -8.78
CA GLU A 272 6.37 -8.14 -10.01
C GLU A 272 6.25 -7.17 -11.20
N HIS A 273 5.14 -6.44 -11.31
CA HIS A 273 4.75 -5.73 -12.54
C HIS A 273 4.55 -4.22 -12.39
N ALA A 274 4.56 -3.65 -11.18
CA ALA A 274 4.20 -2.25 -10.98
C ALA A 274 5.33 -1.39 -10.39
N SER A 275 5.22 -0.08 -10.60
CA SER A 275 6.10 0.91 -9.97
C SER A 275 5.92 0.96 -8.44
N ALA A 276 6.93 1.44 -7.72
CA ALA A 276 6.86 1.63 -6.27
C ALA A 276 5.66 2.50 -5.83
N SER A 277 5.29 3.51 -6.63
CA SER A 277 4.12 4.34 -6.35
C SER A 277 2.83 3.53 -6.43
N ALA A 278 2.67 2.67 -7.43
CA ALA A 278 1.49 1.83 -7.57
C ALA A 278 1.40 0.80 -6.43
N ILE A 279 2.53 0.23 -5.99
CA ILE A 279 2.57 -0.68 -4.84
C ILE A 279 2.01 0.01 -3.58
N THR A 280 2.41 1.26 -3.30
CA THR A 280 1.86 2.01 -2.15
C THR A 280 0.38 2.32 -2.27
N VAL A 281 -0.12 2.52 -3.49
CA VAL A 281 -1.55 2.71 -3.74
C VAL A 281 -2.32 1.40 -3.54
N VAL A 282 -1.79 0.26 -3.99
CA VAL A 282 -2.37 -1.07 -3.75
C VAL A 282 -2.44 -1.39 -2.25
N GLU A 283 -1.35 -1.18 -1.50
CA GLU A 283 -1.34 -1.32 -0.03
C GLU A 283 -2.39 -0.42 0.63
N THR A 284 -2.55 0.80 0.12
CA THR A 284 -3.57 1.72 0.60
C THR A 284 -4.99 1.16 0.41
N TYR A 285 -5.30 0.62 -0.76
CA TYR A 285 -6.61 0.01 -1.04
C TYR A 285 -6.85 -1.29 -0.26
N GLU A 286 -5.83 -2.14 -0.13
CA GLU A 286 -5.91 -3.37 0.66
C GLU A 286 -6.25 -3.06 2.12
N ARG A 287 -5.57 -2.08 2.71
CA ARG A 287 -5.85 -1.66 4.09
C ARG A 287 -7.23 -1.06 4.24
N MET A 288 -7.70 -0.29 3.26
CA MET A 288 -9.08 0.17 3.27
C MET A 288 -10.05 -1.01 3.27
N ALA A 289 -9.83 -2.02 2.43
CA ALA A 289 -10.66 -3.21 2.37
C ALA A 289 -10.69 -3.97 3.71
N ARG A 290 -9.53 -4.16 4.34
CA ARG A 290 -9.36 -5.01 5.53
C ARG A 290 -9.66 -4.32 6.85
N GLU A 291 -9.22 -3.08 7.01
CA GLU A 291 -9.28 -2.37 8.29
C GLU A 291 -10.60 -1.61 8.47
N ARG A 292 -11.30 -1.30 7.37
CA ARG A 292 -12.47 -0.41 7.40
C ARG A 292 -13.79 -1.09 7.08
N TYR A 293 -13.78 -2.14 6.27
CA TYR A 293 -14.99 -2.82 5.88
C TYR A 293 -15.01 -4.21 6.50
N GLU A 294 -16.12 -4.53 7.18
CA GLU A 294 -16.29 -5.79 7.90
C GLU A 294 -16.34 -7.00 6.94
N ASP A 295 -16.81 -6.76 5.71
CA ASP A 295 -16.94 -7.79 4.67
C ASP A 295 -16.14 -7.43 3.39
N LEU A 296 -15.28 -8.34 2.95
CA LEU A 296 -14.50 -8.20 1.71
C LEU A 296 -15.37 -8.35 0.43
N SER A 297 -16.62 -8.79 0.58
CA SER A 297 -17.60 -8.88 -0.51
C SER A 297 -18.48 -7.62 -0.67
N CYS A 298 -18.38 -6.69 0.28
CA CYS A 298 -19.16 -5.46 0.26
C CYS A 298 -18.83 -4.58 -0.96
N TRP A 299 -19.72 -3.64 -1.25
CA TRP A 299 -19.58 -2.73 -2.39
C TRP A 299 -18.23 -1.99 -2.40
N GLU A 300 -17.81 -1.45 -1.27
CA GLU A 300 -16.56 -0.69 -1.16
C GLU A 300 -15.34 -1.58 -1.38
N SER A 301 -15.33 -2.79 -0.83
CA SER A 301 -14.26 -3.77 -1.03
C SER A 301 -14.14 -4.21 -2.50
N LYS A 302 -15.27 -4.36 -3.21
CA LYS A 302 -15.26 -4.63 -4.66
C LYS A 302 -14.67 -3.47 -5.47
N LEU A 303 -14.99 -2.23 -5.11
CA LEU A 303 -14.36 -1.06 -5.74
C LEU A 303 -12.85 -1.02 -5.48
N ALA A 304 -12.44 -1.28 -4.24
CA ALA A 304 -11.02 -1.32 -3.85
C ALA A 304 -10.26 -2.38 -4.66
N ALA A 305 -10.85 -3.57 -4.87
CA ALA A 305 -10.27 -4.62 -5.69
C ALA A 305 -10.09 -4.22 -7.16
N ILE A 306 -11.12 -3.61 -7.78
CA ILE A 306 -11.03 -3.08 -9.15
C ILE A 306 -9.90 -2.03 -9.25
N TYR A 307 -9.83 -1.09 -8.32
CA TYR A 307 -8.81 -0.05 -8.33
C TYR A 307 -7.40 -0.55 -8.05
N ALA A 308 -7.22 -1.56 -7.21
CA ALA A 308 -5.93 -2.21 -7.03
C ALA A 308 -5.45 -2.80 -8.35
N ALA A 309 -6.29 -3.56 -9.06
CA ALA A 309 -5.96 -4.14 -10.36
C ALA A 309 -5.65 -3.08 -11.42
N LEU A 310 -6.49 -2.06 -11.56
CA LEU A 310 -6.24 -0.96 -12.51
C LEU A 310 -4.96 -0.18 -12.18
N SER A 311 -4.61 -0.05 -10.90
CA SER A 311 -3.36 0.62 -10.49
C SER A 311 -2.12 -0.17 -10.89
N VAL A 312 -2.20 -1.50 -10.88
CA VAL A 312 -1.12 -2.39 -11.34
C VAL A 312 -1.04 -2.37 -12.87
N VAL A 313 -2.16 -2.61 -13.57
CA VAL A 313 -2.23 -2.67 -15.04
C VAL A 313 -1.74 -1.37 -15.69
N ARG A 314 -2.07 -0.22 -15.10
CA ARG A 314 -1.68 1.10 -15.65
C ARG A 314 -0.28 1.56 -15.22
N SER A 315 0.42 0.78 -14.41
CA SER A 315 1.72 1.17 -13.89
C SER A 315 2.83 1.01 -14.93
N GLU A 316 3.86 1.85 -14.83
CA GLU A 316 5.09 1.60 -15.57
C GLU A 316 5.73 0.30 -15.07
N ARG A 317 6.05 -0.60 -16.01
CA ARG A 317 6.63 -1.91 -15.68
C ARG A 317 8.10 -1.77 -15.31
N PRO A 318 8.52 -2.22 -14.11
CA PRO A 318 9.92 -2.26 -13.76
C PRO A 318 10.63 -3.41 -14.50
N ALA A 319 11.90 -3.23 -14.87
CA ALA A 319 12.71 -4.29 -15.48
C ALA A 319 13.23 -5.33 -14.45
N VAL A 320 12.56 -5.48 -13.30
CA VAL A 320 13.03 -6.31 -12.18
C VAL A 320 13.01 -7.79 -12.54
N ASN A 321 11.95 -8.28 -13.19
CA ASN A 321 11.86 -9.68 -13.63
C ASN A 321 12.95 -10.05 -14.64
N ASP A 322 13.24 -9.16 -15.59
CA ASP A 322 14.32 -9.38 -16.57
C ASP A 322 15.69 -9.46 -15.87
N ARG A 323 15.93 -8.62 -14.87
CA ARG A 323 17.17 -8.62 -14.07
C ARG A 323 17.32 -9.86 -13.20
N ILE A 324 16.24 -10.34 -12.58
CA ILE A 324 16.28 -11.60 -11.80
C ILE A 324 16.64 -12.76 -12.72
N ALA A 325 15.97 -12.86 -13.88
CA ALA A 325 16.27 -13.91 -14.85
C ALA A 325 17.70 -13.82 -15.41
N GLU A 326 18.25 -12.61 -15.56
CA GLU A 326 19.66 -12.40 -15.92
C GLU A 326 20.61 -12.90 -14.83
N PHE A 327 20.37 -12.55 -13.57
CA PHE A 327 21.21 -13.01 -12.46
C PHE A 327 21.15 -14.53 -12.27
N ASP A 328 19.98 -15.17 -12.46
CA ASP A 328 19.85 -16.62 -12.40
C ASP A 328 20.67 -17.33 -13.51
N ARG A 329 20.72 -16.73 -14.71
CA ARG A 329 21.55 -17.24 -15.80
C ARG A 329 23.04 -17.12 -15.48
N ILE A 330 23.48 -15.95 -14.99
CA ILE A 330 24.88 -15.73 -14.57
C ILE A 330 25.25 -16.72 -13.46
N ALA A 331 24.38 -16.91 -12.47
CA ALA A 331 24.61 -17.86 -11.39
C ALA A 331 24.81 -19.30 -11.91
N SER A 332 23.95 -19.72 -12.85
CA SER A 332 23.98 -21.07 -13.43
C SER A 332 25.24 -21.29 -14.27
N GLU A 333 25.59 -20.35 -15.14
CA GLU A 333 26.80 -20.41 -15.96
C GLU A 333 28.06 -20.47 -15.10
N ARG A 334 28.15 -19.63 -14.06
CA ARG A 334 29.28 -19.64 -13.12
C ARG A 334 29.42 -20.98 -12.40
N ALA A 335 28.31 -21.59 -12.00
CA ALA A 335 28.33 -22.91 -11.37
C ALA A 335 28.87 -23.96 -12.33
N GLU A 336 28.48 -23.91 -13.61
CA GLU A 336 28.97 -24.81 -14.67
C GLU A 336 30.45 -24.60 -14.98
N ALA A 337 30.89 -23.36 -15.14
CA ALA A 337 32.29 -23.00 -15.35
C ALA A 337 33.17 -23.48 -14.18
N MET A 338 32.73 -23.27 -12.94
CA MET A 338 33.45 -23.73 -11.74
C MET A 338 33.53 -25.28 -11.67
N MET A 339 32.45 -25.99 -12.04
CA MET A 339 32.46 -27.47 -12.07
C MET A 339 33.36 -28.05 -13.16
N SER A 340 33.50 -27.34 -14.28
CA SER A 340 34.35 -27.74 -15.41
C SER A 340 35.81 -27.27 -15.27
N GLY A 341 36.09 -26.38 -14.32
CA GLY A 341 37.41 -25.77 -14.16
C GLY A 341 37.71 -24.71 -15.23
N GLU A 342 36.67 -24.16 -15.85
CA GLU A 342 36.72 -23.09 -16.86
C GLU A 342 36.42 -21.73 -16.20
N GLU A 343 36.79 -20.64 -16.87
CA GLU A 343 36.38 -19.29 -16.46
C GLU A 343 35.00 -18.97 -17.05
N PRO A 344 34.07 -18.36 -16.28
CA PRO A 344 32.77 -17.96 -16.80
C PRO A 344 32.91 -16.84 -17.85
N GLU A 345 32.07 -16.86 -18.88
CA GLU A 345 32.01 -15.82 -19.91
C GLU A 345 31.38 -14.53 -19.37
N VAL A 346 30.38 -14.66 -18.49
CA VAL A 346 29.70 -13.55 -17.83
C VAL A 346 29.73 -13.73 -16.32
N THR A 347 29.98 -12.63 -15.62
CA THR A 347 30.17 -12.65 -14.19
C THR A 347 29.29 -11.62 -13.49
N PHE A 348 29.21 -11.68 -12.15
CA PHE A 348 28.36 -10.74 -11.41
C PHE A 348 28.98 -9.34 -11.44
N PRO A 349 28.21 -8.27 -11.17
CA PRO A 349 28.76 -6.91 -11.11
C PRO A 349 29.88 -6.71 -10.06
N ALA A 350 30.03 -7.66 -9.13
CA ALA A 350 31.12 -7.70 -8.16
C ALA A 350 31.62 -9.14 -7.97
N GLU A 351 32.94 -9.32 -8.05
CA GLU A 351 33.60 -10.60 -7.81
C GLU A 351 34.12 -10.75 -6.37
N PRO A 352 34.26 -11.99 -5.87
CA PRO A 352 34.81 -12.23 -4.54
C PRO A 352 36.22 -11.67 -4.32
N ASP A 353 37.06 -11.64 -5.35
CA ASP A 353 38.41 -11.06 -5.29
C ASP A 353 38.39 -9.53 -5.35
N GLU A 354 37.35 -8.89 -5.87
CA GLU A 354 37.15 -7.44 -5.76
C GLU A 354 36.69 -7.00 -4.35
N LEU A 355 36.17 -7.94 -3.55
CA LEU A 355 35.60 -7.74 -2.19
C LEU A 355 36.62 -8.00 -1.07
N VAL A 356 37.89 -7.70 -1.31
CA VAL A 356 38.97 -7.81 -0.30
C VAL A 356 39.67 -6.47 -0.09
N ILE A 357 40.40 -6.38 1.02
CA ILE A 357 41.10 -5.14 1.38
C ILE A 357 42.18 -4.83 0.33
N GLY A 358 42.16 -3.61 -0.19
CA GLY A 358 43.07 -3.12 -1.22
C GLY A 358 42.58 -3.30 -2.66
N GLU A 359 41.42 -3.93 -2.87
CA GLU A 359 40.81 -4.12 -4.19
C GLU A 359 39.64 -3.14 -4.40
N LYS A 360 38.98 -3.23 -5.56
CA LYS A 360 37.99 -2.25 -6.03
C LYS A 360 36.92 -1.87 -5.01
N TYR A 361 36.39 -2.82 -4.25
CA TYR A 361 35.34 -2.55 -3.24
C TYR A 361 35.90 -2.48 -1.82
N ASP A 362 37.17 -2.10 -1.63
CA ASP A 362 37.87 -2.05 -0.35
C ASP A 362 37.03 -1.48 0.82
N VAL A 363 36.32 -0.38 0.56
CA VAL A 363 35.52 0.38 1.52
C VAL A 363 34.39 -0.44 2.15
N VAL A 364 33.88 -1.46 1.45
CA VAL A 364 32.81 -2.33 1.97
C VAL A 364 33.32 -3.31 3.02
N VAL A 365 34.64 -3.54 3.08
CA VAL A 365 35.29 -4.40 4.07
C VAL A 365 35.51 -3.62 5.36
N ASP A 366 34.41 -3.36 6.07
CA ASP A 366 34.37 -2.50 7.27
C ASP A 366 34.20 -3.30 8.58
N LYS A 367 33.90 -2.59 9.69
CA LYS A 367 33.73 -3.20 11.01
C LYS A 367 32.64 -4.29 11.11
N HIS A 368 31.68 -4.34 10.17
CA HIS A 368 30.56 -5.27 10.21
C HIS A 368 30.93 -6.65 9.66
N CYS A 369 32.06 -6.75 8.93
CA CYS A 369 32.59 -8.01 8.45
C CYS A 369 33.78 -8.48 9.30
N TYR A 370 33.97 -9.80 9.38
CA TYR A 370 35.09 -10.38 10.13
C TYR A 370 36.46 -9.95 9.58
N ALA A 371 36.58 -9.82 8.25
CA ALA A 371 37.80 -9.39 7.58
C ALA A 371 38.19 -7.95 7.96
N GLY A 372 37.24 -7.01 7.88
CA GLY A 372 37.47 -5.61 8.26
C GLY A 372 37.76 -5.45 9.75
N LYS A 373 37.03 -6.17 10.61
CA LYS A 373 37.34 -6.20 12.06
C LYS A 373 38.74 -6.76 12.34
N GLY A 374 39.13 -7.84 11.64
CA GLY A 374 40.46 -8.45 11.74
C GLY A 374 41.58 -7.51 11.27
N ALA A 375 41.30 -6.67 10.29
CA ALA A 375 42.18 -5.63 9.79
C ALA A 375 42.21 -4.34 10.65
N GLY A 376 41.49 -4.30 11.77
CA GLY A 376 41.41 -3.13 12.64
C GLY A 376 40.70 -1.94 11.99
N ARG A 377 39.73 -2.19 11.10
CA ARG A 377 38.78 -1.20 10.59
C ARG A 377 37.56 -1.16 11.51
N GLY A 378 37.41 -0.05 12.23
CA GLY A 378 36.41 0.14 13.28
C GLY A 378 35.29 1.09 12.86
N TRP A 379 34.65 1.70 13.87
CA TRP A 379 33.67 2.75 13.65
C TRP A 379 34.26 4.00 12.98
N ASP A 380 35.56 4.23 13.12
CA ASP A 380 36.30 5.28 12.44
C ASP A 380 36.27 5.11 10.92
N HIS A 381 36.66 3.93 10.43
CA HIS A 381 36.65 3.63 9.00
C HIS A 381 35.23 3.73 8.41
N PHE A 382 34.22 3.17 9.08
CA PHE A 382 32.82 3.28 8.63
C PHE A 382 32.35 4.74 8.57
N LYS A 383 32.59 5.54 9.62
CA LYS A 383 32.10 6.93 9.67
C LYS A 383 32.77 7.83 8.64
N ILE A 384 34.06 7.61 8.39
CA ILE A 384 34.86 8.40 7.44
C ILE A 384 34.57 7.98 6.00
N HIS A 385 34.51 6.67 5.71
CA HIS A 385 34.47 6.13 4.34
C HIS A 385 33.12 5.45 4.04
N GLY A 386 32.84 4.31 4.65
CA GLY A 386 31.70 3.44 4.28
C GLY A 386 30.30 4.02 4.49
N GLY A 387 30.16 5.09 5.27
CA GLY A 387 28.90 5.77 5.48
C GLY A 387 28.63 6.90 4.47
N ARG A 388 29.55 7.25 3.58
CA ARG A 388 29.34 8.35 2.62
C ARG A 388 28.27 7.98 1.59
N VAL A 389 27.63 8.97 0.98
CA VAL A 389 26.55 8.79 -0.02
C VAL A 389 26.89 9.52 -1.31
N ALA A 390 26.35 9.08 -2.44
CA ALA A 390 26.59 9.72 -3.73
C ALA A 390 25.94 11.11 -3.85
N GLU A 391 26.28 11.84 -4.91
CA GLU A 391 25.66 13.14 -5.21
C GLU A 391 24.11 13.06 -5.26
N PRO A 392 23.39 14.07 -4.71
CA PRO A 392 23.89 15.37 -4.25
C PRO A 392 24.48 15.40 -2.82
N GLY A 393 24.60 14.25 -2.16
CA GLY A 393 25.07 14.17 -0.78
C GLY A 393 23.93 14.17 0.26
N GLU A 394 24.32 14.15 1.54
CA GLU A 394 23.38 14.20 2.66
C GLU A 394 22.60 15.53 2.68
N PRO A 395 21.30 15.53 3.00
CA PRO A 395 20.56 16.78 3.17
C PRO A 395 21.14 17.59 4.35
N PRO A 396 21.02 18.94 4.36
CA PRO A 396 21.69 19.80 5.36
C PRO A 396 21.43 19.42 6.82
N LEU A 397 20.23 18.90 7.14
CA LEU A 397 19.90 18.43 8.48
C LEU A 397 20.67 17.16 8.86
N ALA A 398 20.79 16.20 7.94
CA ALA A 398 21.57 14.98 8.15
C ALA A 398 23.06 15.30 8.28
N MET A 399 23.60 16.18 7.42
CA MET A 399 24.99 16.67 7.53
C MET A 399 25.27 17.28 8.91
N LYS A 400 24.36 18.14 9.41
CA LYS A 400 24.47 18.75 10.73
C LYS A 400 24.56 17.69 11.83
N TRP A 401 23.65 16.71 11.83
CA TRP A 401 23.61 15.70 12.90
C TRP A 401 24.73 14.67 12.80
N ARG A 402 25.18 14.33 11.59
CA ARG A 402 26.35 13.49 11.36
C ARG A 402 27.63 14.15 11.89
N ARG A 403 27.82 15.44 11.58
CA ARG A 403 28.90 16.26 12.15
C ARG A 403 28.88 16.26 13.67
N ILE A 404 27.73 16.58 14.25
CA ILE A 404 27.53 16.57 15.72
C ILE A 404 27.89 15.20 16.30
N SER A 405 27.42 14.11 15.68
CA SER A 405 27.72 12.75 16.16
C SER A 405 29.22 12.44 16.16
N MET A 406 29.98 12.92 15.18
CA MET A 406 31.43 12.71 15.11
C MET A 406 32.19 13.64 16.08
N GLU A 407 31.72 14.87 16.30
CA GLU A 407 32.27 15.79 17.30
C GLU A 407 32.10 15.26 18.73
N TYR A 408 30.96 14.60 19.02
CA TYR A 408 30.68 13.99 20.33
C TYR A 408 31.52 12.75 20.64
N ASP A 409 32.13 12.10 19.64
CA ASP A 409 33.10 11.03 19.85
C ASP A 409 34.49 11.56 20.30
N HIS A 410 34.64 12.88 20.49
CA HIS A 410 35.84 13.44 21.11
C HIS A 410 35.89 13.10 22.62
N PRO A 411 37.05 12.68 23.17
CA PRO A 411 37.25 12.33 24.60
C PRO A 411 36.84 13.39 25.64
N ARG A 412 36.51 14.60 25.19
CA ARG A 412 36.10 15.71 26.04
C ARG A 412 34.63 15.61 26.45
N PHE A 413 33.81 14.88 25.71
CA PHE A 413 32.35 14.87 25.90
C PHE A 413 31.82 13.67 26.71
N ASP A 414 32.71 12.80 27.20
CA ASP A 414 32.54 11.76 28.24
C ASP A 414 31.14 11.12 28.37
N TYR A 415 30.52 10.77 27.23
CA TYR A 415 29.21 10.12 27.19
C TYR A 415 29.33 8.60 26.96
N ARG A 416 30.47 8.17 26.41
CA ARG A 416 30.93 6.79 26.18
C ARG A 416 32.46 6.83 26.17
N VAL A 417 33.15 5.72 26.50
CA VAL A 417 34.59 5.58 26.19
C VAL A 417 34.74 5.77 24.68
N PRO A 418 35.25 6.93 24.22
CA PRO A 418 35.25 7.22 22.80
C PRO A 418 36.27 6.29 22.14
N GLU A 419 35.85 5.61 21.08
CA GLU A 419 36.74 4.70 20.36
C GLU A 419 37.86 5.49 19.66
N VAL A 420 37.53 6.64 19.05
CA VAL A 420 38.46 7.50 18.31
C VAL A 420 37.98 8.96 18.30
N ALA A 421 38.89 9.94 18.37
CA ALA A 421 38.60 11.35 18.14
C ALA A 421 38.78 11.71 16.66
N PHE A 422 37.75 12.29 16.03
CA PHE A 422 37.79 12.68 14.62
C PHE A 422 38.42 14.06 14.42
N THR A 423 39.24 14.19 13.37
CA THR A 423 39.77 15.50 12.95
C THR A 423 38.73 16.26 12.13
N GLU A 424 38.89 17.58 12.02
CA GLU A 424 38.02 18.40 11.16
C GLU A 424 38.04 17.92 9.70
N ALA A 425 39.20 17.50 9.19
CA ALA A 425 39.34 16.97 7.84
C ALA A 425 38.60 15.64 7.65
N GLU A 426 38.63 14.75 8.64
CA GLU A 426 37.88 13.47 8.64
C GLU A 426 36.37 13.72 8.65
N ILE A 427 35.92 14.70 9.44
CA ILE A 427 34.52 15.11 9.48
C ILE A 427 34.11 15.74 8.15
N GLU A 428 34.91 16.65 7.60
CA GLU A 428 34.64 17.28 6.31
C GLU A 428 34.56 16.24 5.18
N HIS A 429 35.47 15.27 5.16
CA HIS A 429 35.48 14.16 4.19
C HIS A 429 34.22 13.30 4.30
N SER A 430 33.84 12.89 5.51
CA SER A 430 32.64 12.07 5.74
C SER A 430 31.32 12.72 5.27
N LEU A 431 31.32 14.05 5.13
CA LEU A 431 30.18 14.85 4.70
C LEU A 431 30.18 15.12 3.19
N LYS A 432 31.30 14.87 2.51
CA LYS A 432 31.41 15.03 1.05
C LYS A 432 30.75 13.84 0.35
N PRO A 433 29.93 14.10 -0.68
CA PRO A 433 29.40 13.02 -1.50
C PRO A 433 30.53 12.23 -2.17
N VAL A 434 30.27 10.97 -2.51
CA VAL A 434 31.14 10.21 -3.42
C VAL A 434 30.80 10.57 -4.87
N ASP A 435 31.82 10.57 -5.73
CA ASP A 435 31.64 10.69 -7.18
C ASP A 435 30.99 9.40 -7.69
N PRO A 436 29.83 9.44 -8.37
CA PRO A 436 29.18 8.24 -8.90
C PRO A 436 30.05 7.41 -9.84
N GLU A 437 30.95 8.05 -10.60
CA GLU A 437 31.84 7.37 -11.56
C GLU A 437 33.08 6.77 -10.88
N ASP A 438 33.36 7.18 -9.64
CA ASP A 438 34.49 6.71 -8.83
C ASP A 438 34.06 6.47 -7.37
N ALA A 439 32.93 5.77 -7.22
CA ALA A 439 32.21 5.66 -5.95
C ALA A 439 32.96 4.89 -4.85
N TRP A 440 34.06 4.23 -5.22
CA TRP A 440 34.80 3.32 -4.35
C TRP A 440 36.24 3.80 -4.05
N ASP A 441 36.72 4.84 -4.73
CA ASP A 441 38.04 5.41 -4.45
C ASP A 441 37.99 6.28 -3.18
N GLU A 442 38.82 5.91 -2.21
CA GLU A 442 38.90 6.56 -0.90
C GLU A 442 40.34 6.91 -0.57
N PRO A 443 40.60 8.13 -0.07
CA PRO A 443 41.95 8.58 0.21
C PRO A 443 42.61 7.74 1.31
N VAL A 444 43.79 7.19 0.98
CA VAL A 444 44.60 6.33 1.86
C VAL A 444 45.08 7.06 3.13
N ASP A 445 45.20 8.38 3.08
CA ASP A 445 45.77 9.21 4.16
C ASP A 445 44.78 9.57 5.30
N LEU A 446 43.48 9.26 5.15
CA LEU A 446 42.43 9.56 6.15
C LEU A 446 42.06 8.35 7.03
N ARG A 447 43.07 7.57 7.47
CA ARG A 447 42.91 6.30 8.21
C ARG A 447 42.32 5.15 7.38
N ASN A 448 42.34 5.27 6.05
CA ASN A 448 42.00 4.17 5.17
C ASN A 448 43.19 3.21 5.02
N LYS A 449 43.36 2.31 5.99
CA LYS A 449 44.52 1.38 6.01
C LYS A 449 44.50 0.45 4.80
N THR A 450 45.57 0.47 4.02
CA THR A 450 45.80 -0.49 2.92
C THR A 450 46.32 -1.83 3.44
N LEU A 451 46.26 -2.86 2.61
CA LEU A 451 46.77 -4.19 2.92
C LEU A 451 48.24 -4.15 3.42
N GLY A 452 49.06 -3.22 2.90
CA GLY A 452 50.46 -3.03 3.29
C GLY A 452 50.67 -2.46 4.70
N GLU A 453 49.69 -1.74 5.25
CA GLU A 453 49.77 -1.07 6.56
C GLU A 453 49.20 -1.94 7.70
N ILE A 454 48.44 -2.98 7.36
CA ILE A 454 47.78 -3.88 8.32
C ILE A 454 48.74 -4.93 8.90
N GLY A 455 49.92 -5.13 8.30
CA GLY A 455 51.02 -5.89 8.89
C GLY A 455 50.68 -7.34 9.30
N GLY A 456 50.81 -8.28 8.35
CA GLY A 456 50.98 -9.70 8.65
C GLY A 456 49.73 -10.56 8.56
N ALA A 457 49.21 -10.75 7.35
CA ALA A 457 48.68 -12.04 6.94
C ALA A 457 49.34 -12.36 5.59
N GLU A 458 50.21 -13.38 5.57
CA GLU A 458 50.54 -14.05 4.30
C GLU A 458 49.22 -14.57 3.69
N LYS A 459 49.17 -14.55 2.35
CA LYS A 459 48.05 -15.02 1.51
C LYS A 459 47.37 -16.29 2.01
#